data_AF-A0A7C5V1L4-F1
#
_entry.id   AF-A0A7C5V1L4-F1
#
_cell.length_a   1.000
_cell.length_b   1.000
_cell.length_c   1.000
_cell.angle_alpha   90.00
_cell.angle_beta   90.00
_cell.angle_gamma   90.00
#
_symmetry.space_group_name_H-M   'P 1'
#
loop_
_entity.id
_entity.type
_entity.pdbx_description
1 polymer ?
#
loop_
_entity_poly.entity_id
_entity_poly.type
_entity_poly.pdbx_seq_one_letter_code
_entity_poly.pdbx_strand_id
1 'polypeptide(L)'
;NGDGTFTDVTRQAGVDDPRWSSSAAWVDYDGDGRLDLFVCNYVDFTIENNKRCYAPAGELDYCSPRTYNPLPSRLFRNLGNGKFEDVTATSGIGSRNGYSLGVICADFDGDGRVDIYVANDSAANFLWLNQGDGTFKEGALEAGLAFSADGLAKAGMGISADDIDNDGHLEVIVTNLTGEGVTLFRSDRPGLYDEATARYRLSEPTFGYTGYGVGFFDYDNDGLMDLFIANGAMTIIESLRAHQKGFYPYAQKNQLFHNAGPGKGFVEVTREAGAAMQLAEVGRGAAFGDINNDGRIDVVVTNANGPLRLFLNEADAGHWLLVRLDAADGNRFGMGAEVGLFREGQPTLWRRAHTDGSMLSASDIRVHFGLGASPRIDSLVVRWPDGVRERWDKVSSDRIITLRRGTGRRL
;
A
#
# COMPACT_ATOMS: atom_id res chain seq x y z
N ASN A 1 -18.43 19.00 -5.62
CA ASN A 1 -19.19 20.06 -6.31
C ASN A 1 -18.35 21.03 -7.15
N GLY A 2 -17.01 21.02 -7.04
CA GLY A 2 -16.15 21.91 -7.85
C GLY A 2 -15.91 23.31 -7.25
N ASP A 3 -16.53 23.58 -6.11
CA ASP A 3 -16.51 24.86 -5.37
C ASP A 3 -15.93 24.69 -3.94
N GLY A 4 -15.21 23.59 -3.69
CA GLY A 4 -14.71 23.23 -2.37
C GLY A 4 -15.75 22.60 -1.43
N THR A 5 -17.00 22.41 -1.89
CA THR A 5 -18.03 21.69 -1.12
C THR A 5 -18.20 20.23 -1.57
N PHE A 6 -18.69 19.42 -0.64
CA PHE A 6 -18.99 18.00 -0.82
C PHE A 6 -20.50 17.76 -0.68
N THR A 7 -21.04 16.91 -1.54
CA THR A 7 -22.40 16.37 -1.41
C THR A 7 -22.28 14.89 -1.09
N ASP A 8 -22.93 14.46 -0.01
CA ASP A 8 -23.03 13.04 0.31
C ASP A 8 -23.96 12.35 -0.70
N VAL A 9 -23.37 11.48 -1.51
CA VAL A 9 -24.07 10.67 -2.51
C VAL A 9 -24.04 9.18 -2.15
N THR A 10 -23.59 8.80 -0.95
CA THR A 10 -23.29 7.40 -0.56
C THR A 10 -24.48 6.47 -0.81
N ARG A 11 -25.66 6.82 -0.27
CA ARG A 11 -26.92 6.08 -0.50
C ARG A 11 -27.39 6.16 -1.95
N GLN A 12 -27.22 7.31 -2.59
CA GLN A 12 -27.59 7.46 -4.00
C GLN A 12 -26.72 6.55 -4.87
N ALA A 13 -25.45 6.40 -4.56
CA ALA A 13 -24.50 5.58 -5.29
C ALA A 13 -24.69 4.08 -5.02
N GLY A 14 -25.31 3.70 -3.90
CA GLY A 14 -25.53 2.30 -3.52
C GLY A 14 -24.35 1.68 -2.75
N VAL A 15 -23.57 2.52 -2.06
CA VAL A 15 -22.38 2.11 -1.29
C VAL A 15 -22.50 2.45 0.20
N ASP A 16 -23.72 2.60 0.72
CA ASP A 16 -24.02 2.96 2.12
C ASP A 16 -23.96 1.76 3.08
N ASP A 17 -22.84 1.04 3.08
CA ASP A 17 -22.57 -0.02 4.06
C ASP A 17 -22.42 0.58 5.48
N PRO A 18 -23.27 0.20 6.46
CA PRO A 18 -23.23 0.79 7.81
C PRO A 18 -22.16 0.17 8.72
N ARG A 19 -21.44 -0.86 8.24
CA ARG A 19 -20.40 -1.55 9.02
C ARG A 19 -19.17 -0.69 9.22
N TRP A 20 -18.30 -1.11 10.14
CA TRP A 20 -17.02 -0.43 10.36
C TRP A 20 -16.05 -0.71 9.21
N SER A 21 -16.08 0.18 8.22
CA SER A 21 -15.15 0.17 7.10
C SER A 21 -13.78 0.76 7.47
N SER A 22 -12.73 0.25 6.82
CA SER A 22 -11.35 0.65 7.00
C SER A 22 -10.76 1.16 5.67
N SER A 23 -9.83 0.43 5.05
CA SER A 23 -9.22 0.81 3.77
C SER A 23 -10.16 0.54 2.60
N ALA A 24 -9.93 1.22 1.47
CA ALA A 24 -10.66 1.00 0.24
C ALA A 24 -9.72 1.16 -0.96
N ALA A 25 -10.03 0.48 -2.06
CA ALA A 25 -9.29 0.56 -3.32
C ALA A 25 -10.25 0.66 -4.50
N TRP A 26 -9.84 1.44 -5.50
CA TRP A 26 -10.44 1.46 -6.83
C TRP A 26 -9.77 0.40 -7.69
N VAL A 27 -10.55 -0.41 -8.39
CA VAL A 27 -10.05 -1.53 -9.21
C VAL A 27 -10.97 -1.77 -10.39
N ASP A 28 -10.44 -2.05 -11.57
CA ASP A 28 -11.22 -2.49 -12.74
C ASP A 28 -11.13 -4.01 -12.82
N TYR A 29 -11.93 -4.71 -12.00
CA TYR A 29 -11.73 -6.16 -11.80
C TYR A 29 -12.36 -7.00 -12.91
N ASP A 30 -13.35 -6.46 -13.61
CA ASP A 30 -14.04 -7.14 -14.72
C ASP A 30 -13.54 -6.68 -16.11
N GLY A 31 -12.59 -5.74 -16.16
CA GLY A 31 -11.92 -5.29 -17.38
C GLY A 31 -12.81 -4.46 -18.29
N ASP A 32 -13.91 -3.91 -17.78
CA ASP A 32 -14.86 -3.13 -18.58
C ASP A 32 -14.50 -1.64 -18.70
N GLY A 33 -13.37 -1.24 -18.11
CA GLY A 33 -12.83 0.11 -18.16
C GLY A 33 -13.43 1.04 -17.11
N ARG A 34 -14.37 0.60 -16.26
CA ARG A 34 -14.89 1.39 -15.13
C ARG A 34 -14.31 0.88 -13.83
N LEU A 35 -13.87 1.82 -12.98
CA LEU A 35 -13.32 1.47 -11.68
C LEU A 35 -14.45 1.08 -10.71
N ASP A 36 -14.39 -0.16 -10.24
CA ASP A 36 -15.15 -0.74 -9.15
C ASP A 36 -14.54 -0.38 -7.80
N LEU A 37 -15.30 -0.57 -6.73
CA LEU A 37 -14.89 -0.21 -5.37
C LEU A 37 -14.81 -1.46 -4.48
N PHE A 38 -13.61 -1.74 -3.98
CA PHE A 38 -13.39 -2.70 -2.91
C PHE A 38 -13.24 -1.96 -1.57
N VAL A 39 -13.93 -2.44 -0.52
CA VAL A 39 -13.91 -1.82 0.82
C VAL A 39 -13.63 -2.89 1.87
N CYS A 40 -12.57 -2.70 2.64
CA CYS A 40 -12.29 -3.51 3.82
C CYS A 40 -13.27 -3.17 4.95
N ASN A 41 -13.72 -4.20 5.66
CA ASN A 41 -14.41 -4.04 6.94
C ASN A 41 -13.59 -4.70 8.05
N TYR A 42 -13.66 -4.15 9.26
CA TYR A 42 -12.78 -4.56 10.37
C TYR A 42 -13.50 -5.50 11.36
N VAL A 43 -14.30 -4.95 12.27
CA VAL A 43 -14.99 -5.72 13.32
C VAL A 43 -16.42 -5.26 13.54
N ASP A 44 -17.26 -6.18 14.05
CA ASP A 44 -18.62 -5.90 14.51
C ASP A 44 -18.59 -5.10 15.82
N PHE A 45 -18.45 -3.79 15.67
CA PHE A 45 -18.44 -2.84 16.78
C PHE A 45 -19.53 -1.79 16.59
N THR A 46 -20.15 -1.46 17.71
CA THR A 46 -21.05 -0.33 17.90
C THR A 46 -20.76 0.28 19.26
N ILE A 47 -21.21 1.51 19.50
CA ILE A 47 -21.08 2.15 20.82
C ILE A 47 -21.80 1.30 21.88
N GLU A 48 -22.92 0.69 21.51
CA GLU A 48 -23.76 -0.13 22.37
C GLU A 48 -23.09 -1.48 22.73
N ASN A 49 -22.38 -2.12 21.79
CA ASN A 49 -21.76 -3.43 22.02
C ASN A 49 -20.32 -3.36 22.54
N ASN A 50 -19.74 -2.15 22.67
CA ASN A 50 -18.37 -1.90 23.09
C ASN A 50 -18.01 -2.65 24.39
N LYS A 51 -16.84 -3.29 24.39
CA LYS A 51 -16.29 -4.03 25.52
C LYS A 51 -15.27 -3.19 26.28
N ARG A 52 -15.17 -3.43 27.59
CA ARG A 52 -14.10 -2.86 28.42
C ARG A 52 -12.98 -3.88 28.53
N CYS A 53 -11.80 -3.51 28.07
CA CYS A 53 -10.60 -4.32 28.17
C CYS A 53 -9.61 -3.65 29.10
N TYR A 54 -8.69 -4.45 29.65
CA TYR A 54 -7.79 -4.01 30.70
C TYR A 54 -6.38 -4.51 30.41
N ALA A 55 -5.39 -3.67 30.70
CA ALA A 55 -3.99 -4.06 30.69
C ALA A 55 -3.72 -5.12 31.77
N PRO A 56 -2.60 -5.86 31.70
CA PRO A 56 -2.24 -6.85 32.74
C PRO A 56 -2.20 -6.28 34.17
N ALA A 57 -1.90 -4.98 34.31
CA ALA A 57 -1.88 -4.27 35.59
C ALA A 57 -3.27 -3.79 36.08
N GLY A 58 -4.33 -4.00 35.29
CA GLY A 58 -5.73 -3.77 35.67
C GLY A 58 -6.31 -2.42 35.28
N GLU A 59 -5.53 -1.49 34.72
CA GLU A 59 -6.07 -0.27 34.12
C GLU A 59 -6.85 -0.55 32.83
N LEU A 60 -7.80 0.34 32.50
CA LEU A 60 -8.53 0.28 31.23
C LEU A 60 -7.56 0.44 30.06
N ASP A 61 -7.67 -0.44 29.06
CA ASP A 61 -6.83 -0.46 27.87
C ASP A 61 -7.65 -0.86 26.62
N TYR A 62 -7.03 -0.79 25.45
CA TYR A 62 -7.65 -1.19 24.19
C TYR A 62 -7.98 -2.69 24.16
N CYS A 63 -9.09 -3.01 23.51
CA CYS A 63 -9.44 -4.39 23.25
C CYS A 63 -8.64 -4.93 22.07
N SER A 64 -8.18 -6.18 22.18
CA SER A 64 -7.70 -6.93 21.02
C SER A 64 -8.82 -7.04 19.98
N PRO A 65 -8.53 -6.98 18.66
CA PRO A 65 -9.50 -7.23 17.59
C PRO A 65 -10.29 -8.52 17.80
N ARG A 66 -9.63 -9.56 18.35
CA ARG A 66 -10.22 -10.88 18.66
C ARG A 66 -11.33 -10.85 19.71
N THR A 67 -11.59 -9.70 20.32
CA THR A 67 -12.70 -9.47 21.26
C THR A 67 -14.03 -9.31 20.52
N TYR A 68 -13.98 -8.92 19.24
CA TYR A 68 -15.13 -8.68 18.38
C TYR A 68 -15.15 -9.70 17.24
N ASN A 69 -16.33 -9.90 16.64
CA ASN A 69 -16.43 -10.73 15.46
C ASN A 69 -15.82 -10.01 14.24
N PRO A 70 -15.01 -10.67 13.42
CA PRO A 70 -14.52 -10.09 12.17
C PRO A 70 -15.68 -9.94 11.18
N LEU A 71 -15.55 -8.98 10.26
CA LEU A 71 -16.54 -8.70 9.23
C LEU A 71 -16.01 -9.02 7.82
N PRO A 72 -16.88 -9.33 6.85
CA PRO A 72 -16.45 -9.48 5.46
C PRO A 72 -16.27 -8.11 4.78
N SER A 73 -15.23 -8.00 3.96
CA SER A 73 -15.04 -6.91 2.99
C SER A 73 -16.18 -6.85 1.97
N ARG A 74 -16.23 -5.77 1.19
CA ARG A 74 -17.24 -5.54 0.14
C ARG A 74 -16.62 -5.28 -1.21
N LEU A 75 -17.34 -5.71 -2.23
CA LEU A 75 -17.06 -5.39 -3.62
C LEU A 75 -18.31 -4.79 -4.26
N PHE A 76 -18.15 -3.60 -4.84
CA PHE A 76 -19.20 -2.85 -5.50
C PHE A 76 -18.84 -2.64 -6.97
N ARG A 77 -19.64 -3.22 -7.87
CA ARG A 77 -19.46 -3.10 -9.31
C ARG A 77 -19.97 -1.76 -9.82
N ASN A 78 -19.19 -1.06 -10.64
CA ASN A 78 -19.55 0.23 -11.20
C ASN A 78 -20.48 0.08 -12.42
N LEU A 79 -21.72 0.53 -12.26
CA LEU A 79 -22.74 0.52 -13.30
C LEU A 79 -22.67 1.76 -14.23
N GLY A 80 -21.73 2.67 -13.96
CA GLY A 80 -21.66 3.99 -14.58
C GLY A 80 -22.58 5.01 -13.92
N ASN A 81 -22.43 6.29 -14.31
CA ASN A 81 -23.26 7.41 -13.82
C ASN A 81 -23.32 7.53 -12.28
N GLY A 82 -22.25 7.15 -11.58
CA GLY A 82 -22.17 7.22 -10.12
C GLY A 82 -23.06 6.21 -9.39
N LYS A 83 -23.42 5.10 -10.04
CA LYS A 83 -24.18 3.99 -9.44
C LYS A 83 -23.33 2.75 -9.34
N PHE A 84 -23.51 2.03 -8.24
CA PHE A 84 -22.83 0.77 -7.97
C PHE A 84 -23.83 -0.32 -7.59
N GLU A 85 -23.47 -1.55 -7.89
CA GLU A 85 -24.15 -2.77 -7.45
C GLU A 85 -23.27 -3.50 -6.44
N ASP A 86 -23.83 -3.88 -5.30
CA ASP A 86 -23.12 -4.72 -4.35
C ASP A 86 -23.06 -6.16 -4.84
N VAL A 87 -21.89 -6.57 -5.31
CA VAL A 87 -21.64 -7.90 -5.85
C VAL A 87 -20.91 -8.80 -4.85
N THR A 88 -20.79 -8.40 -3.58
CA THR A 88 -19.99 -9.07 -2.55
C THR A 88 -20.30 -10.57 -2.44
N ALA A 89 -21.59 -10.92 -2.47
CA ALA A 89 -22.02 -12.31 -2.34
C ALA A 89 -21.79 -13.10 -3.64
N THR A 90 -22.11 -12.51 -4.79
CA THR A 90 -21.99 -13.16 -6.10
C THR A 90 -20.54 -13.29 -6.57
N SER A 91 -19.66 -12.38 -6.16
CA SER A 91 -18.23 -12.43 -6.47
C SER A 91 -17.44 -13.36 -5.56
N GLY A 92 -18.01 -13.79 -4.42
CA GLY A 92 -17.33 -14.65 -3.45
C GLY A 92 -16.45 -13.92 -2.42
N ILE A 93 -16.23 -12.60 -2.55
CA ILE A 93 -15.47 -11.79 -1.57
C ILE A 93 -16.07 -11.89 -0.15
N GLY A 94 -17.40 -11.98 -0.04
CA GLY A 94 -18.09 -12.12 1.24
C GLY A 94 -18.00 -13.50 1.89
N SER A 95 -17.30 -14.47 1.28
CA SER A 95 -17.25 -15.85 1.78
C SER A 95 -16.38 -16.03 3.03
N ARG A 96 -15.53 -15.05 3.35
CA ARG A 96 -14.69 -15.06 4.56
C ARG A 96 -14.77 -13.73 5.29
N ASN A 97 -14.74 -13.80 6.61
CA ASN A 97 -14.61 -12.63 7.48
C ASN A 97 -13.14 -12.42 7.83
N GLY A 98 -12.70 -11.17 7.86
CA GLY A 98 -11.34 -10.78 8.22
C GLY A 98 -11.33 -9.56 9.13
N TYR A 99 -10.22 -9.34 9.81
CA TYR A 99 -9.94 -8.08 10.52
C TYR A 99 -9.24 -7.13 9.55
N SER A 100 -9.89 -6.82 8.43
CA SER A 100 -9.20 -6.25 7.28
C SER A 100 -8.84 -4.78 7.48
N LEU A 101 -7.58 -4.42 7.27
CA LEU A 101 -7.05 -3.07 7.49
C LEU A 101 -6.30 -2.48 6.30
N GLY A 102 -5.61 -3.29 5.51
CA GLY A 102 -4.89 -2.84 4.30
C GLY A 102 -5.37 -3.59 3.06
N VAL A 103 -5.24 -2.98 1.89
CA VAL A 103 -5.59 -3.58 0.60
C VAL A 103 -4.63 -3.15 -0.51
N ILE A 104 -4.27 -4.08 -1.38
CA ILE A 104 -3.54 -3.86 -2.64
C ILE A 104 -4.27 -4.60 -3.77
N CYS A 105 -4.39 -3.97 -4.93
CA CYS A 105 -4.90 -4.57 -6.16
C CYS A 105 -3.77 -4.72 -7.19
N ALA A 106 -3.39 -5.95 -7.52
CA ALA A 106 -2.33 -6.25 -8.50
C ALA A 106 -2.53 -7.64 -9.11
N ASP A 107 -1.86 -7.93 -10.22
CA ASP A 107 -1.79 -9.27 -10.80
C ASP A 107 -0.75 -10.10 -10.03
N PHE A 108 -1.19 -10.82 -8.99
CA PHE A 108 -0.28 -11.54 -8.08
C PHE A 108 0.09 -12.92 -8.62
N ASP A 109 -0.76 -13.53 -9.44
CA ASP A 109 -0.51 -14.85 -10.05
C ASP A 109 0.00 -14.80 -11.50
N GLY A 110 0.08 -13.60 -12.09
CA GLY A 110 0.70 -13.32 -13.38
C GLY A 110 -0.17 -13.72 -14.57
N ASP A 111 -1.47 -13.87 -14.37
CA ASP A 111 -2.39 -14.29 -15.42
C ASP A 111 -3.05 -13.14 -16.20
N GLY A 112 -2.66 -11.90 -15.87
CA GLY A 112 -3.12 -10.67 -16.50
C GLY A 112 -4.42 -10.14 -15.93
N ARG A 113 -4.96 -10.75 -14.87
CA ARG A 113 -6.14 -10.23 -14.15
C ARG A 113 -5.72 -9.63 -12.82
N VAL A 114 -6.45 -8.61 -12.39
CA VAL A 114 -6.19 -7.96 -11.11
C VAL A 114 -6.79 -8.80 -9.98
N ASP A 115 -5.95 -9.19 -9.04
CA ASP A 115 -6.27 -9.84 -7.78
C ASP A 115 -6.31 -8.81 -6.63
N ILE A 116 -6.80 -9.24 -5.46
CA ILE A 116 -6.93 -8.35 -4.29
C ILE A 116 -6.25 -9.00 -3.08
N TYR A 117 -5.16 -8.40 -2.60
CA TYR A 117 -4.48 -8.80 -1.37
C TYR A 117 -4.93 -7.95 -0.18
N VAL A 118 -5.21 -8.59 0.95
CA VAL A 118 -5.76 -7.96 2.15
C VAL A 118 -4.98 -8.38 3.39
N ALA A 119 -4.46 -7.39 4.11
CA ALA A 119 -3.85 -7.61 5.42
C ALA A 119 -4.93 -7.63 6.50
N ASN A 120 -4.86 -8.67 7.33
CA ASN A 120 -5.78 -8.88 8.43
C ASN A 120 -5.05 -8.75 9.77
N ASP A 121 -5.63 -7.97 10.67
CA ASP A 121 -5.12 -7.80 12.02
C ASP A 121 -5.32 -9.07 12.85
N SER A 122 -4.22 -9.68 13.28
CA SER A 122 -4.18 -10.81 14.19
C SER A 122 -4.86 -12.05 13.59
N ALA A 123 -4.90 -12.16 12.26
CA ALA A 123 -5.44 -13.28 11.50
C ALA A 123 -4.65 -13.48 10.19
N ALA A 124 -4.88 -14.60 9.51
CA ALA A 124 -4.25 -14.87 8.22
C ALA A 124 -4.64 -13.79 7.20
N ASN A 125 -3.69 -13.33 6.40
CA ASN A 125 -3.97 -12.43 5.28
C ASN A 125 -4.76 -13.16 4.19
N PHE A 126 -5.49 -12.43 3.35
CA PHE A 126 -6.24 -12.99 2.23
C PHE A 126 -5.64 -12.55 0.89
N LEU A 127 -5.72 -13.44 -0.10
CA LEU A 127 -5.45 -13.16 -1.49
C LEU A 127 -6.67 -13.66 -2.27
N TRP A 128 -7.43 -12.73 -2.81
CA TRP A 128 -8.58 -13.02 -3.65
C TRP A 128 -8.12 -13.06 -5.11
N LEU A 129 -7.95 -14.27 -5.63
CA LEU A 129 -7.55 -14.54 -7.00
C LEU A 129 -8.74 -14.39 -7.95
N ASN A 130 -8.60 -13.54 -8.95
CA ASN A 130 -9.66 -13.23 -9.91
C ASN A 130 -9.84 -14.38 -10.92
N GLN A 131 -11.03 -14.96 -10.98
CA GLN A 131 -11.31 -16.10 -11.85
C GLN A 131 -11.67 -15.68 -13.30
N GLY A 132 -11.81 -14.38 -13.58
CA GLY A 132 -12.12 -13.85 -14.91
C GLY A 132 -13.59 -13.94 -15.33
N ASP A 133 -14.45 -14.45 -14.45
CA ASP A 133 -15.91 -14.56 -14.66
C ASP A 133 -16.70 -13.66 -13.67
N GLY A 134 -16.01 -12.72 -13.03
CA GLY A 134 -16.54 -11.84 -12.00
C GLY A 134 -16.52 -12.44 -10.59
N THR A 135 -15.95 -13.64 -10.43
CA THR A 135 -15.76 -14.28 -9.12
C THR A 135 -14.32 -14.29 -8.67
N PHE A 136 -14.12 -14.47 -7.36
CA PHE A 136 -12.82 -14.55 -6.70
C PHE A 136 -12.71 -15.83 -5.87
N LYS A 137 -11.49 -16.37 -5.82
CA LYS A 137 -11.13 -17.50 -4.95
C LYS A 137 -10.07 -17.07 -3.96
N GLU A 138 -10.27 -17.35 -2.68
CA GLU A 138 -9.24 -17.13 -1.66
C GLU A 138 -8.10 -18.15 -1.83
N GLY A 139 -6.86 -17.69 -1.86
CA GLY A 139 -5.68 -18.53 -2.12
C GLY A 139 -4.38 -18.06 -1.45
N ALA A 140 -4.43 -17.26 -0.37
CA ALA A 140 -3.23 -16.74 0.27
C ALA A 140 -2.33 -17.84 0.85
N LEU A 141 -2.92 -18.93 1.34
CA LEU A 141 -2.14 -20.03 1.90
C LEU A 141 -1.32 -20.73 0.82
N GLU A 142 -1.95 -21.06 -0.30
CA GLU A 142 -1.31 -21.71 -1.45
C GLU A 142 -0.26 -20.81 -2.10
N ALA A 143 -0.49 -19.49 -2.12
CA ALA A 143 0.44 -18.51 -2.64
C ALA A 143 1.62 -18.21 -1.68
N GLY A 144 1.55 -18.61 -0.40
CA GLY A 144 2.58 -18.29 0.61
C GLY A 144 2.47 -16.90 1.23
N LEU A 145 1.31 -16.24 1.10
CA LEU A 145 1.06 -14.86 1.53
C LEU A 145 0.20 -14.74 2.82
N ALA A 146 -0.26 -15.86 3.37
CA ALA A 146 -1.20 -15.89 4.50
C ALA A 146 -0.56 -15.68 5.88
N PHE A 147 0.67 -16.14 6.09
CA PHE A 147 1.32 -16.27 7.41
C PHE A 147 2.79 -15.88 7.36
N SER A 148 3.41 -15.59 8.51
CA SER A 148 4.86 -15.46 8.60
C SER A 148 5.60 -16.81 8.46
N ALA A 149 6.92 -16.77 8.34
CA ALA A 149 7.79 -17.94 8.15
C ALA A 149 7.60 -19.06 9.20
N ASP A 150 7.20 -18.71 10.41
CA ASP A 150 6.89 -19.61 11.54
C ASP A 150 5.42 -20.07 11.58
N GLY A 151 4.62 -19.73 10.57
CA GLY A 151 3.21 -20.11 10.45
C GLY A 151 2.27 -19.29 11.33
N LEU A 152 2.70 -18.14 11.85
CA LEU A 152 1.87 -17.29 12.70
C LEU A 152 1.07 -16.28 11.90
N ALA A 153 -0.17 -16.07 12.36
CA ALA A 153 -1.00 -14.95 11.94
C ALA A 153 -0.62 -13.73 12.79
N LYS A 154 -0.05 -12.71 12.15
CA LYS A 154 0.39 -11.45 12.77
C LYS A 154 -0.68 -10.37 12.68
N ALA A 155 -0.42 -9.23 13.29
CA ALA A 155 -1.27 -8.04 13.28
C ALA A 155 -1.15 -7.22 11.99
N GLY A 156 -1.51 -7.81 10.84
CA GLY A 156 -1.40 -7.15 9.54
C GLY A 156 -2.20 -5.86 9.45
N MET A 157 -1.53 -4.72 9.30
CA MET A 157 -2.13 -3.38 9.28
C MET A 157 -1.95 -2.68 7.93
N GLY A 158 -0.76 -2.12 7.67
CA GLY A 158 -0.45 -1.46 6.40
C GLY A 158 0.26 -2.39 5.42
N ILE A 159 0.11 -2.11 4.12
CA ILE A 159 0.65 -2.94 3.03
C ILE A 159 1.33 -2.08 1.96
N SER A 160 2.45 -2.51 1.39
CA SER A 160 2.94 -2.02 0.08
C SER A 160 3.26 -3.22 -0.81
N ALA A 161 3.19 -3.05 -2.14
CA ALA A 161 3.62 -4.09 -3.07
C ALA A 161 4.28 -3.53 -4.32
N ASP A 162 5.57 -3.77 -4.48
CA ASP A 162 6.44 -3.11 -5.47
C ASP A 162 7.60 -4.03 -5.86
N ASP A 163 8.18 -3.82 -7.05
CA ASP A 163 9.38 -4.49 -7.55
C ASP A 163 10.63 -3.83 -6.94
N ILE A 164 11.11 -4.38 -5.82
CA ILE A 164 12.13 -3.73 -4.99
C ILE A 164 13.56 -4.16 -5.34
N ASP A 165 13.73 -5.26 -6.08
CA ASP A 165 15.04 -5.73 -6.56
C ASP A 165 15.20 -5.66 -8.09
N ASN A 166 14.19 -5.10 -8.78
CA ASN A 166 14.13 -4.89 -10.23
C ASN A 166 14.22 -6.21 -11.02
N ASP A 167 13.67 -7.31 -10.47
CA ASP A 167 13.53 -8.59 -11.15
C ASP A 167 12.21 -8.72 -11.93
N GLY A 168 11.30 -7.75 -11.75
CA GLY A 168 10.00 -7.69 -12.41
C GLY A 168 8.87 -8.39 -11.65
N HIS A 169 9.08 -8.79 -10.39
CA HIS A 169 8.07 -9.39 -9.54
C HIS A 169 7.62 -8.48 -8.39
N LEU A 170 6.34 -8.65 -8.01
CA LEU A 170 5.70 -8.11 -6.82
C LEU A 170 6.36 -8.57 -5.51
N GLU A 171 7.14 -7.77 -4.78
CA GLU A 171 7.32 -8.03 -3.34
C GLU A 171 6.15 -7.44 -2.56
N VAL A 172 5.77 -8.07 -1.44
CA VAL A 172 4.70 -7.55 -0.56
C VAL A 172 5.25 -7.35 0.85
N ILE A 173 5.06 -6.18 1.42
CA ILE A 173 5.38 -5.92 2.83
C ILE A 173 4.11 -5.64 3.63
N VAL A 174 4.03 -6.22 4.83
CA VAL A 174 2.95 -6.02 5.79
C VAL A 174 3.51 -5.55 7.13
N THR A 175 3.05 -4.42 7.63
CA THR A 175 3.39 -3.93 8.98
C THR A 175 2.57 -4.63 10.05
N ASN A 176 3.19 -4.87 11.22
CA ASN A 176 2.55 -5.58 12.34
C ASN A 176 2.86 -4.92 13.70
N LEU A 177 2.45 -5.59 14.78
CA LEU A 177 2.64 -5.09 16.15
C LEU A 177 4.10 -5.17 16.61
N THR A 178 4.39 -4.41 17.66
CA THR A 178 5.64 -4.56 18.43
C THR A 178 5.80 -6.02 18.86
N GLY A 179 6.99 -6.59 18.63
CA GLY A 179 7.30 -7.99 18.89
C GLY A 179 7.00 -8.92 17.71
N GLU A 180 6.39 -8.42 16.63
CA GLU A 180 6.13 -9.20 15.42
C GLU A 180 6.96 -8.71 14.22
N GLY A 181 7.40 -7.44 14.25
CA GLY A 181 8.13 -6.79 13.15
C GLY A 181 7.30 -6.67 11.87
N VAL A 182 7.91 -6.23 10.78
CA VAL A 182 7.28 -6.37 9.45
C VAL A 182 7.32 -7.82 8.96
N THR A 183 6.47 -8.14 7.99
CA THR A 183 6.56 -9.38 7.22
C THR A 183 6.71 -9.01 5.76
N LEU A 184 7.85 -9.36 5.16
CA LEU A 184 8.13 -9.18 3.74
C LEU A 184 8.01 -10.53 3.04
N PHE A 185 7.24 -10.57 1.96
CA PHE A 185 7.08 -11.70 1.07
C PHE A 185 7.75 -11.37 -0.27
N ARG A 186 8.57 -12.29 -0.76
CA ARG A 186 9.27 -12.18 -2.05
C ARG A 186 8.76 -13.19 -3.03
N SER A 187 8.69 -12.81 -4.30
CA SER A 187 8.31 -13.71 -5.38
C SER A 187 9.44 -13.86 -6.40
N ASP A 188 9.85 -15.10 -6.69
CA ASP A 188 10.75 -15.41 -7.84
C ASP A 188 9.98 -15.78 -9.11
N ARG A 189 8.65 -15.92 -8.99
CA ARG A 189 7.76 -16.30 -10.08
C ARG A 189 6.32 -15.98 -9.68
N PRO A 190 5.46 -15.59 -10.64
CA PRO A 190 4.08 -15.24 -10.34
C PRO A 190 3.34 -16.35 -9.57
N GLY A 191 2.53 -15.93 -8.59
CA GLY A 191 1.65 -16.81 -7.81
C GLY A 191 2.31 -17.61 -6.69
N LEU A 192 3.62 -17.47 -6.47
CA LEU A 192 4.30 -18.09 -5.34
C LEU A 192 5.23 -17.10 -4.63
N TYR A 193 5.10 -17.07 -3.30
CA TYR A 193 5.81 -16.19 -2.40
C TYR A 193 6.49 -16.97 -1.28
N ASP A 194 7.68 -16.52 -0.91
CA ASP A 194 8.39 -16.94 0.29
C ASP A 194 8.53 -15.75 1.25
N GLU A 195 8.40 -16.00 2.56
CA GLU A 195 8.70 -14.99 3.58
C GLU A 195 10.21 -14.72 3.60
N ALA A 196 10.59 -13.45 3.46
CA ALA A 196 11.96 -13.01 3.22
C ALA A 196 12.43 -11.92 4.18
N THR A 197 11.73 -11.66 5.29
CA THR A 197 12.04 -10.52 6.20
C THR A 197 13.48 -10.54 6.69
N ALA A 198 13.96 -11.72 7.12
CA ALA A 198 15.34 -11.87 7.58
C ALA A 198 16.36 -11.73 6.43
N ARG A 199 16.03 -12.22 5.23
CA ARG A 199 16.87 -12.12 4.03
C ARG A 199 17.08 -10.65 3.62
N TYR A 200 16.06 -9.82 3.81
CA TYR A 200 16.11 -8.37 3.54
C TYR A 200 16.52 -7.54 4.76
N ARG A 201 16.94 -8.18 5.86
CA ARG A 201 17.46 -7.53 7.08
C ARG A 201 16.46 -6.62 7.80
N LEU A 202 15.18 -6.92 7.69
CA LEU A 202 14.11 -6.13 8.31
C LEU A 202 13.66 -6.66 9.68
N SER A 203 14.04 -7.89 10.05
CA SER A 203 13.53 -8.53 11.28
C SER A 203 13.89 -7.74 12.55
N GLU A 204 15.19 -7.55 12.83
CA GLU A 204 15.65 -6.87 14.06
C GLU A 204 15.25 -5.39 14.11
N PRO A 205 15.46 -4.57 13.05
CA PRO A 205 15.19 -3.13 13.12
C PRO A 205 13.71 -2.80 13.32
N THR A 206 12.80 -3.66 12.85
CA THR A 206 11.35 -3.40 12.95
C THR A 206 10.70 -4.07 14.16
N PHE A 207 11.37 -5.01 14.82
CA PHE A 207 10.81 -5.81 15.92
C PHE A 207 10.30 -4.96 17.10
N GLY A 208 10.96 -3.84 17.38
CA GLY A 208 10.63 -2.94 18.51
C GLY A 208 9.48 -1.97 18.25
N TYR A 209 8.84 -2.01 17.07
CA TYR A 209 7.90 -1.00 16.62
C TYR A 209 6.53 -1.59 16.28
N THR A 210 5.48 -0.79 16.48
CA THR A 210 4.15 -1.06 15.93
C THR A 210 4.01 -0.24 14.65
N GLY A 211 4.07 -0.93 13.51
CA GLY A 211 3.99 -0.30 12.20
C GLY A 211 2.56 -0.16 11.71
N TYR A 212 2.26 0.96 11.06
CA TYR A 212 0.98 1.23 10.42
C TYR A 212 1.21 1.56 8.95
N GLY A 213 1.16 2.85 8.57
CA GLY A 213 1.42 3.31 7.22
C GLY A 213 2.80 2.88 6.74
N VAL A 214 2.86 2.45 5.50
CA VAL A 214 4.06 1.87 4.88
C VAL A 214 4.03 2.14 3.40
N GLY A 215 5.20 2.33 2.80
CA GLY A 215 5.33 2.44 1.36
C GLY A 215 6.75 2.17 0.91
N PHE A 216 6.86 1.48 -0.20
CA PHE A 216 8.07 1.46 -0.99
C PHE A 216 8.11 2.71 -1.87
N PHE A 217 9.26 3.40 -1.89
CA PHE A 217 9.47 4.60 -2.69
C PHE A 217 10.96 4.84 -2.87
N ASP A 218 11.37 5.51 -3.93
CA ASP A 218 12.79 5.79 -4.22
C ASP A 218 13.10 7.21 -3.74
N TYR A 219 13.76 7.37 -2.58
CA TYR A 219 13.91 8.69 -1.95
C TYR A 219 15.13 9.46 -2.49
N ASP A 220 16.15 8.76 -2.98
CA ASP A 220 17.39 9.36 -3.52
C ASP A 220 17.51 9.22 -5.05
N ASN A 221 16.43 8.78 -5.70
CA ASN A 221 16.32 8.60 -7.14
C ASN A 221 17.40 7.68 -7.72
N ASP A 222 17.85 6.66 -6.99
CA ASP A 222 18.88 5.73 -7.46
C ASP A 222 18.33 4.58 -8.33
N GLY A 223 17.00 4.44 -8.40
CA GLY A 223 16.28 3.41 -9.14
C GLY A 223 15.94 2.16 -8.33
N LEU A 224 16.25 2.15 -7.04
CA LEU A 224 15.85 1.12 -6.07
C LEU A 224 14.75 1.67 -5.17
N MET A 225 13.80 0.83 -4.81
CA MET A 225 12.73 1.24 -3.90
C MET A 225 13.22 1.10 -2.46
N ASP A 226 13.34 2.22 -1.76
CA ASP A 226 13.52 2.33 -0.32
C ASP A 226 12.20 2.11 0.43
N LEU A 227 12.25 2.09 1.76
CA LEU A 227 11.10 1.77 2.60
C LEU A 227 10.91 2.80 3.72
N PHE A 228 9.69 3.32 3.83
CA PHE A 228 9.26 4.14 4.97
C PHE A 228 8.18 3.41 5.79
N ILE A 229 8.25 3.55 7.12
CA ILE A 229 7.24 3.01 8.04
C ILE A 229 6.82 4.09 9.04
N ALA A 230 5.53 4.40 9.07
CA ALA A 230 4.91 5.19 10.13
C ALA A 230 4.62 4.32 11.35
N ASN A 231 5.13 4.72 12.52
CA ASN A 231 5.03 3.92 13.74
C ASN A 231 4.29 4.65 14.87
N GLY A 232 3.67 3.87 15.74
CA GLY A 232 3.09 4.37 16.99
C GLY A 232 2.38 3.26 17.73
N ALA A 233 2.72 2.99 18.98
CA ALA A 233 2.19 1.84 19.71
C ALA A 233 0.67 1.89 19.94
N MET A 234 0.11 0.71 20.25
CA MET A 234 -1.26 0.56 20.75
C MET A 234 -1.33 0.29 22.26
N THR A 235 -0.29 -0.32 22.81
CA THR A 235 -0.19 -0.66 24.23
C THR A 235 0.80 0.25 24.94
N ILE A 236 0.62 0.42 26.24
CA ILE A 236 1.41 1.34 27.05
C ILE A 236 2.90 0.97 26.99
N ILE A 237 3.74 1.93 26.60
CA ILE A 237 5.19 1.81 26.71
C ILE A 237 5.61 2.27 28.10
N GLU A 238 5.95 1.32 28.97
CA GLU A 238 6.29 1.58 30.38
C GLU A 238 7.39 2.63 30.58
N SER A 239 8.42 2.63 29.73
CA SER A 239 9.52 3.60 29.83
C SER A 239 9.08 5.05 29.58
N LEU A 240 7.98 5.27 28.86
CA LEU A 240 7.42 6.59 28.59
C LEU A 240 6.43 7.05 29.67
N ARG A 241 5.93 6.13 30.51
CA ARG A 241 4.90 6.37 31.54
C ARG A 241 5.31 7.47 32.53
N ALA A 242 6.58 7.55 32.92
CA ALA A 242 7.08 8.54 33.89
C ALA A 242 7.28 9.95 33.30
N HIS A 243 7.43 10.07 31.97
CA HIS A 243 7.89 11.28 31.30
C HIS A 243 6.77 12.05 30.57
N GLN A 244 5.57 11.47 30.47
CA GLN A 244 4.48 11.98 29.64
C GLN A 244 3.18 12.18 30.45
N LYS A 245 3.20 13.01 31.50
CA LYS A 245 1.98 13.40 32.23
C LYS A 245 0.99 14.06 31.27
N GLY A 246 -0.07 13.33 30.90
CA GLY A 246 -1.16 13.81 30.04
C GLY A 246 -1.09 13.39 28.57
N PHE A 247 0.01 12.75 28.12
CA PHE A 247 0.10 12.11 26.81
C PHE A 247 0.07 10.60 27.01
N TYR A 248 -0.73 9.89 26.20
CA TYR A 248 -0.70 8.43 26.25
C TYR A 248 0.67 7.92 25.76
N PRO A 249 1.34 7.03 26.50
CA PRO A 249 2.73 6.59 26.27
C PRO A 249 2.84 5.62 25.08
N TYR A 250 2.47 6.09 23.89
CA TYR A 250 2.39 5.31 22.66
C TYR A 250 3.35 5.81 21.56
N ALA A 251 4.05 6.92 21.80
CA ALA A 251 4.86 7.57 20.78
C ALA A 251 6.07 6.71 20.35
N GLN A 252 6.23 6.52 19.05
CA GLN A 252 7.37 5.85 18.43
C GLN A 252 7.89 6.68 17.26
N LYS A 253 9.17 6.50 16.90
CA LYS A 253 9.74 7.14 15.71
C LYS A 253 9.28 6.40 14.46
N ASN A 254 8.98 7.15 13.41
CA ASN A 254 8.90 6.59 12.06
C ASN A 254 10.28 6.08 11.63
N GLN A 255 10.33 5.14 10.69
CA GLN A 255 11.57 4.56 10.20
C GLN A 255 11.73 4.81 8.70
N LEU A 256 12.98 5.07 8.29
CA LEU A 256 13.40 5.11 6.89
C LEU A 256 14.51 4.08 6.68
N PHE A 257 14.39 3.32 5.60
CA PHE A 257 15.29 2.24 5.23
C PHE A 257 15.78 2.44 3.81
N HIS A 258 17.10 2.54 3.63
CA HIS A 258 17.71 2.58 2.33
C HIS A 258 17.86 1.16 1.77
N ASN A 259 17.49 0.96 0.51
CA ASN A 259 17.69 -0.31 -0.19
C ASN A 259 19.13 -0.40 -0.70
N ALA A 260 19.96 -1.23 -0.05
CA ALA A 260 21.37 -1.35 -0.41
C ALA A 260 21.61 -2.09 -1.75
N GLY A 261 20.54 -2.51 -2.42
CA GLY A 261 20.51 -3.19 -3.71
C GLY A 261 20.25 -4.69 -3.62
N PRO A 262 20.09 -5.35 -4.79
CA PRO A 262 19.69 -6.75 -4.88
C PRO A 262 20.59 -7.67 -4.04
N GLY A 263 19.95 -8.50 -3.21
CA GLY A 263 20.62 -9.46 -2.32
C GLY A 263 21.34 -8.86 -1.10
N LYS A 264 21.34 -7.53 -0.92
CA LYS A 264 21.96 -6.87 0.25
C LYS A 264 20.94 -6.46 1.31
N GLY A 265 19.67 -6.32 0.92
CA GLY A 265 18.57 -5.96 1.81
C GLY A 265 18.58 -4.48 2.19
N PHE A 266 17.86 -4.16 3.26
CA PHE A 266 17.67 -2.79 3.73
C PHE A 266 18.64 -2.42 4.86
N VAL A 267 18.96 -1.13 4.93
CA VAL A 267 19.71 -0.51 6.03
C VAL A 267 18.87 0.61 6.62
N GLU A 268 18.61 0.59 7.92
CA GLU A 268 17.90 1.69 8.59
C GLU A 268 18.77 2.96 8.57
N VAL A 269 18.23 4.03 8.00
CA VAL A 269 18.88 5.36 7.87
C VAL A 269 18.07 6.46 8.57
N THR A 270 17.17 6.06 9.48
CA THR A 270 16.30 6.98 10.23
C THR A 270 17.08 8.08 10.93
N ARG A 271 18.28 7.80 11.45
CA ARG A 271 19.09 8.78 12.21
C ARG A 271 19.69 9.85 11.32
N GLU A 272 20.00 9.48 10.09
CA GLU A 272 20.62 10.29 9.06
C GLU A 272 19.59 11.15 8.32
N ALA A 273 18.32 10.72 8.30
CA ALA A 273 17.19 11.37 7.63
C ALA A 273 16.69 12.69 8.27
N GLY A 274 17.54 13.34 9.07
CA GLY A 274 17.28 14.66 9.64
C GLY A 274 16.44 14.69 10.92
N ALA A 275 16.25 15.90 11.45
CA ALA A 275 15.63 16.13 12.76
C ALA A 275 14.13 15.77 12.79
N ALA A 276 13.42 15.95 11.66
CA ALA A 276 12.00 15.62 11.56
C ALA A 276 11.74 14.11 11.79
N MET A 277 12.65 13.26 11.29
CA MET A 277 12.59 11.80 11.48
C MET A 277 12.97 11.35 12.90
N GLN A 278 13.46 12.25 13.75
CA GLN A 278 13.75 11.93 15.15
C GLN A 278 12.55 12.12 16.08
N LEU A 279 11.45 12.69 15.58
CA LEU A 279 10.25 12.89 16.38
C LEU A 279 9.60 11.53 16.67
N ALA A 280 9.28 11.31 17.95
CA ALA A 280 8.45 10.18 18.37
C ALA A 280 7.01 10.66 18.50
N GLU A 281 6.11 10.10 17.70
CA GLU A 281 4.69 10.44 17.64
C GLU A 281 3.85 9.16 17.48
N VAL A 282 2.53 9.29 17.35
CA VAL A 282 1.63 8.15 17.21
C VAL A 282 1.18 8.06 15.75
N GLY A 283 2.11 7.69 14.88
CA GLY A 283 1.89 7.59 13.43
C GLY A 283 0.86 6.51 13.09
N ARG A 284 0.02 6.80 12.09
CA ARG A 284 -1.00 5.90 11.54
C ARG A 284 -0.84 5.82 10.02
N GLY A 285 -1.71 6.44 9.25
CA GLY A 285 -1.64 6.42 7.79
C GLY A 285 -0.46 7.23 7.23
N ALA A 286 0.12 6.75 6.13
CA ALA A 286 1.18 7.39 5.37
C ALA A 286 0.82 7.42 3.88
N ALA A 287 1.01 8.56 3.22
CA ALA A 287 0.80 8.74 1.78
C ALA A 287 2.06 9.34 1.15
N PHE A 288 2.34 8.97 -0.11
CA PHE A 288 3.57 9.29 -0.82
C PHE A 288 3.26 10.09 -2.08
N GLY A 289 4.09 11.07 -2.41
CA GLY A 289 3.98 11.82 -3.65
C GLY A 289 4.90 13.03 -3.70
N ASP A 290 5.23 13.48 -4.92
CA ASP A 290 6.01 14.70 -5.14
C ASP A 290 5.07 15.93 -5.06
N ILE A 291 4.94 16.52 -3.87
CA ILE A 291 3.89 17.52 -3.60
C ILE A 291 4.21 18.87 -4.26
N ASN A 292 5.50 19.16 -4.43
CA ASN A 292 6.00 20.45 -4.92
C ASN A 292 6.49 20.36 -6.39
N ASN A 293 6.46 19.17 -7.00
CA ASN A 293 6.87 18.86 -8.37
C ASN A 293 8.37 19.04 -8.63
N ASP A 294 9.22 18.71 -7.66
CA ASP A 294 10.67 18.84 -7.75
C ASP A 294 11.40 17.53 -8.12
N GLY A 295 10.68 16.42 -8.22
CA GLY A 295 11.22 15.11 -8.54
C GLY A 295 11.68 14.27 -7.37
N ARG A 296 11.49 14.73 -6.14
CA ARG A 296 11.71 13.96 -4.92
C ARG A 296 10.37 13.59 -4.31
N ILE A 297 10.22 12.33 -3.95
CA ILE A 297 8.97 11.86 -3.35
C ILE A 297 8.93 12.29 -1.88
N ASP A 298 7.87 13.01 -1.51
CA ASP A 298 7.57 13.44 -0.15
C ASP A 298 6.65 12.44 0.56
N VAL A 299 6.55 12.58 1.88
CA VAL A 299 5.70 11.72 2.72
C VAL A 299 4.78 12.57 3.59
N VAL A 300 3.49 12.22 3.61
CA VAL A 300 2.52 12.77 4.56
C VAL A 300 2.12 11.69 5.56
N VAL A 301 2.23 11.99 6.86
CA VAL A 301 1.85 11.09 7.95
C VAL A 301 0.74 11.69 8.80
N THR A 302 -0.31 10.90 9.02
CA THR A 302 -1.36 11.19 9.99
C THR A 302 -0.95 10.68 11.37
N ASN A 303 -1.15 11.51 12.39
CA ASN A 303 -0.87 11.16 13.78
C ASN A 303 -2.17 11.07 14.58
N ALA A 304 -2.35 9.99 15.33
CA ALA A 304 -3.45 9.89 16.29
C ALA A 304 -3.22 10.91 17.43
N ASN A 305 -4.20 11.79 17.65
CA ASN A 305 -4.15 12.85 18.67
C ASN A 305 -2.89 13.75 18.55
N GLY A 306 -2.43 13.97 17.31
CA GLY A 306 -1.26 14.80 16.99
C GLY A 306 -1.42 15.56 15.68
N PRO A 307 -0.44 16.40 15.30
CA PRO A 307 -0.49 17.13 14.04
C PRO A 307 -0.26 16.21 12.83
N LEU A 308 -0.83 16.58 11.68
CA LEU A 308 -0.39 16.05 10.40
C LEU A 308 1.07 16.44 10.17
N ARG A 309 1.90 15.51 9.68
CA ARG A 309 3.29 15.78 9.30
C ARG A 309 3.44 15.67 7.79
N LEU A 310 4.04 16.70 7.18
CA LEU A 310 4.56 16.65 5.81
C LEU A 310 6.08 16.62 5.92
N PHE A 311 6.68 15.56 5.42
CA PHE A 311 8.13 15.40 5.27
C PHE A 311 8.47 15.76 3.84
N LEU A 312 9.09 16.94 3.67
CA LEU A 312 9.65 17.33 2.38
C LEU A 312 11.00 16.63 2.19
N ASN A 313 11.15 15.93 1.08
CA ASN A 313 12.38 15.23 0.76
C ASN A 313 13.41 16.21 0.19
N GLU A 314 14.53 16.33 0.89
CA GLU A 314 15.66 17.22 0.57
C GLU A 314 16.96 16.42 0.36
N ALA A 315 16.85 15.11 0.09
CA ALA A 315 18.01 14.27 -0.19
C ALA A 315 18.74 14.73 -1.47
N ASP A 316 20.05 14.49 -1.52
CA ASP A 316 20.84 14.65 -2.75
C ASP A 316 20.45 13.52 -3.71
N ALA A 317 19.52 13.82 -4.60
CA ALA A 317 18.86 12.83 -5.43
C ALA A 317 19.37 12.84 -6.88
N GLY A 318 19.39 11.67 -7.50
CA GLY A 318 19.68 11.49 -8.93
C GLY A 318 18.63 12.08 -9.87
N HIS A 319 18.82 11.79 -11.16
CA HIS A 319 17.85 12.10 -12.21
C HIS A 319 16.56 11.32 -11.99
N TRP A 320 15.44 11.88 -12.46
CA TRP A 320 14.11 11.30 -12.17
C TRP A 320 13.16 11.37 -13.37
N LEU A 321 12.03 10.69 -13.26
CA LEU A 321 10.90 10.86 -14.16
C LEU A 321 9.60 10.59 -13.40
N LEU A 322 8.62 11.51 -13.53
CA LEU A 322 7.24 11.24 -13.12
C LEU A 322 6.34 11.08 -14.34
N VAL A 323 5.61 9.97 -14.37
CA VAL A 323 4.72 9.61 -15.47
C VAL A 323 3.27 9.62 -14.99
N ARG A 324 2.47 10.51 -15.57
CA ARG A 324 1.01 10.45 -15.45
C ARG A 324 0.43 9.69 -16.63
N LEU A 325 -0.45 8.72 -16.38
CA LEU A 325 -1.24 8.08 -17.43
C LEU A 325 -2.54 8.85 -17.65
N ASP A 326 -3.00 8.87 -18.91
CA ASP A 326 -4.26 9.47 -19.34
C ASP A 326 -4.92 8.51 -20.35
N ALA A 327 -5.80 7.65 -19.84
CA ALA A 327 -6.67 6.78 -20.62
C ALA A 327 -7.99 7.49 -20.94
N ALA A 328 -8.58 7.14 -22.09
CA ALA A 328 -9.72 7.88 -22.64
C ALA A 328 -11.05 7.64 -21.90
N ASP A 329 -11.27 6.45 -21.31
CA ASP A 329 -12.57 6.02 -20.79
C ASP A 329 -12.47 5.46 -19.36
N GLY A 330 -13.40 5.88 -18.48
CA GLY A 330 -13.65 5.37 -17.11
C GLY A 330 -12.44 5.37 -16.17
N ASN A 331 -11.52 4.43 -16.35
CA ASN A 331 -10.23 4.31 -15.69
C ASN A 331 -9.21 5.32 -16.25
N ARG A 332 -9.52 6.62 -16.12
CA ARG A 332 -8.74 7.73 -16.71
C ARG A 332 -7.26 7.71 -16.34
N PHE A 333 -6.92 7.30 -15.13
CA PHE A 333 -5.53 7.29 -14.65
C PHE A 333 -4.81 5.97 -14.92
N GLY A 334 -5.46 5.03 -15.63
CA GLY A 334 -4.89 3.72 -15.92
C GLY A 334 -4.53 2.96 -14.64
N MET A 335 -5.36 3.03 -13.59
CA MET A 335 -5.13 2.29 -12.35
C MET A 335 -5.00 0.79 -12.66
N GLY A 336 -3.98 0.16 -12.10
CA GLY A 336 -3.59 -1.23 -12.39
C GLY A 336 -2.66 -1.38 -13.60
N ALA A 337 -2.38 -0.31 -14.36
CA ALA A 337 -1.40 -0.39 -15.45
C ALA A 337 0.03 -0.54 -14.92
N GLU A 338 0.85 -1.29 -15.64
CA GLU A 338 2.28 -1.39 -15.38
C GLU A 338 3.06 -0.50 -16.36
N VAL A 339 4.01 0.29 -15.84
CA VAL A 339 4.92 1.12 -16.62
C VAL A 339 6.32 0.57 -16.47
N GLY A 340 6.91 0.14 -17.59
CA GLY A 340 8.28 -0.33 -17.67
C GLY A 340 9.19 0.72 -18.27
N LEU A 341 10.26 1.09 -17.57
CA LEU A 341 11.29 2.01 -18.04
C LEU A 341 12.55 1.24 -18.44
N PHE A 342 12.96 1.39 -19.71
CA PHE A 342 14.09 0.70 -20.30
C PHE A 342 15.30 1.62 -20.42
N ARG A 343 16.46 1.11 -19.99
CA ARG A 343 17.77 1.75 -20.09
C ARG A 343 18.79 0.73 -20.57
N GLU A 344 19.62 1.11 -21.51
CA GLU A 344 20.54 0.21 -22.20
C GLU A 344 21.50 -0.45 -21.20
N GLY A 345 21.54 -1.79 -21.20
CA GLY A 345 22.40 -2.57 -20.32
C GLY A 345 21.99 -2.59 -18.85
N GLN A 346 20.79 -2.11 -18.49
CA GLN A 346 20.29 -2.12 -17.11
C GLN A 346 18.99 -2.94 -16.98
N PRO A 347 18.66 -3.44 -15.77
CA PRO A 347 17.34 -3.99 -15.49
C PRO A 347 16.22 -3.01 -15.82
N THR A 348 15.06 -3.54 -16.23
CA THR A 348 13.87 -2.72 -16.45
C THR A 348 13.32 -2.30 -15.10
N LEU A 349 12.99 -1.03 -14.94
CA LEU A 349 12.25 -0.58 -13.77
C LEU A 349 10.76 -0.77 -14.05
N TRP A 350 10.10 -1.70 -13.36
CA TRP A 350 8.65 -1.87 -13.43
C TRP A 350 7.98 -1.19 -12.25
N ARG A 351 6.95 -0.38 -12.53
CA ARG A 351 6.16 0.32 -11.51
C ARG A 351 4.69 0.30 -11.89
N ARG A 352 3.79 0.29 -10.91
CA ARG A 352 2.34 0.29 -11.13
C ARG A 352 1.80 1.72 -11.07
N ALA A 353 0.74 1.99 -11.83
CA ALA A 353 -0.13 3.14 -11.57
C ALA A 353 -1.21 2.71 -10.58
N HIS A 354 -1.11 3.13 -9.32
CA HIS A 354 -2.03 2.73 -8.26
C HIS A 354 -2.13 3.83 -7.19
N THR A 355 -3.20 3.77 -6.38
CA THR A 355 -3.35 4.57 -5.15
C THR A 355 -3.70 3.70 -3.94
N ASP A 356 -3.73 2.38 -4.11
CA ASP A 356 -3.93 1.42 -3.03
C ASP A 356 -2.68 1.30 -2.15
N GLY A 357 -2.82 0.60 -1.02
CA GLY A 357 -1.72 0.37 -0.09
C GLY A 357 -1.67 1.35 1.08
N SER A 358 -0.56 1.25 1.82
CA SER A 358 -0.39 1.79 3.16
C SER A 358 -1.55 1.38 4.09
N MET A 359 -1.78 2.14 5.15
CA MET A 359 -2.92 1.96 6.05
C MET A 359 -3.86 3.18 5.93
N LEU A 360 -5.11 2.96 5.53
CA LEU A 360 -6.16 3.99 5.47
C LEU A 360 -5.74 5.26 4.69
N SER A 361 -4.93 5.09 3.64
CA SER A 361 -4.27 6.18 2.92
C SER A 361 -4.32 5.94 1.41
N ALA A 362 -4.06 6.98 0.64
CA ALA A 362 -3.94 6.90 -0.81
C ALA A 362 -2.83 7.84 -1.28
N SER A 363 -1.92 7.31 -2.10
CA SER A 363 -0.75 8.03 -2.62
C SER A 363 -1.05 8.73 -3.94
N ASP A 364 -0.11 9.56 -4.40
CA ASP A 364 -0.12 10.15 -5.72
C ASP A 364 -0.11 9.06 -6.81
N ILE A 365 -0.98 9.22 -7.81
CA ILE A 365 -1.17 8.26 -8.90
C ILE A 365 -0.05 8.33 -9.96
N ARG A 366 0.82 9.36 -9.90
CA ARG A 366 1.94 9.50 -10.84
C ARG A 366 3.00 8.44 -10.54
N VAL A 367 3.43 7.74 -11.57
CA VAL A 367 4.44 6.70 -11.49
C VAL A 367 5.83 7.33 -11.45
N HIS A 368 6.59 7.05 -10.40
CA HIS A 368 7.93 7.59 -10.18
C HIS A 368 9.04 6.63 -10.62
N PHE A 369 10.10 7.19 -11.21
CA PHE A 369 11.34 6.48 -11.51
C PHE A 369 12.55 7.31 -11.11
N GLY A 370 13.39 6.81 -10.22
CA GLY A 370 14.77 7.26 -10.08
C GLY A 370 15.67 6.66 -11.16
N LEU A 371 16.60 7.46 -11.66
CA LEU A 371 17.50 7.13 -12.78
C LEU A 371 18.98 7.15 -12.37
N GLY A 372 19.26 7.51 -11.13
CA GLY A 372 20.60 7.71 -10.57
C GLY A 372 21.35 8.80 -11.31
N ALA A 373 22.65 8.58 -11.52
CA ALA A 373 23.52 9.55 -12.18
C ALA A 373 23.32 9.67 -13.71
N SER A 374 22.54 8.79 -14.34
CA SER A 374 22.36 8.78 -15.80
C SER A 374 20.95 9.24 -16.19
N PRO A 375 20.79 10.34 -16.96
CA PRO A 375 19.48 10.81 -17.40
C PRO A 375 18.91 10.02 -18.59
N ARG A 376 19.63 9.00 -19.10
CA ARG A 376 19.26 8.31 -20.33
C ARG A 376 18.08 7.37 -20.11
N ILE A 377 17.07 7.50 -20.95
CA ILE A 377 15.90 6.64 -21.06
C ILE A 377 15.79 6.23 -22.54
N ASP A 378 15.76 4.93 -22.82
CA ASP A 378 15.58 4.47 -24.20
C ASP A 378 14.11 4.44 -24.60
N SER A 379 13.27 4.00 -23.66
CA SER A 379 11.84 3.94 -23.89
C SER A 379 11.05 3.70 -22.62
N LEU A 380 9.76 4.05 -22.69
CA LEU A 380 8.74 3.57 -21.78
C LEU A 380 7.84 2.58 -22.50
N VAL A 381 7.38 1.55 -21.77
CA VAL A 381 6.28 0.68 -22.18
C VAL A 381 5.18 0.75 -21.13
N VAL A 382 3.95 0.97 -21.56
CA VAL A 382 2.77 0.84 -20.70
C VAL A 382 2.05 -0.45 -21.06
N ARG A 383 1.77 -1.29 -20.08
CA ARG A 383 0.83 -2.41 -20.15
C ARG A 383 -0.46 -1.93 -19.50
N TRP A 384 -1.49 -1.72 -20.30
CA TRP A 384 -2.80 -1.28 -19.83
C TRP A 384 -3.55 -2.44 -19.16
N PRO A 385 -4.51 -2.17 -18.26
CA PRO A 385 -5.27 -3.21 -17.56
C PRO A 385 -6.02 -4.18 -18.49
N ASP A 386 -6.37 -3.72 -19.70
CA ASP A 386 -7.02 -4.57 -20.72
C ASP A 386 -6.04 -5.36 -21.60
N GLY A 387 -4.77 -5.42 -21.20
CA GLY A 387 -3.71 -6.16 -21.89
C GLY A 387 -3.11 -5.44 -23.11
N VAL A 388 -3.63 -4.27 -23.52
CA VAL A 388 -3.00 -3.48 -24.60
C VAL A 388 -1.62 -3.00 -24.15
N ARG A 389 -0.65 -3.03 -25.06
CA ARG A 389 0.73 -2.59 -24.81
C ARG A 389 1.12 -1.48 -25.78
N GLU A 390 1.70 -0.41 -25.23
CA GLU A 390 2.16 0.74 -26.01
C GLU A 390 3.57 1.16 -25.60
N ARG A 391 4.33 1.71 -26.56
CA ARG A 391 5.73 2.12 -26.38
C ARG A 391 5.97 3.57 -26.82
N TRP A 392 6.81 4.27 -26.06
CA TRP A 392 7.30 5.62 -26.37
C TRP A 392 8.83 5.63 -26.34
N ASP A 393 9.47 5.96 -27.47
CA ASP A 393 10.93 5.96 -27.64
C ASP A 393 11.59 7.35 -27.40
N LYS A 394 10.78 8.40 -27.25
CA LYS A 394 11.28 9.79 -27.11
C LYS A 394 10.89 10.35 -25.75
N VAL A 395 11.62 9.93 -24.72
CA VAL A 395 11.38 10.32 -23.32
C VAL A 395 12.63 11.02 -22.79
N SER A 396 12.44 12.06 -21.99
CA SER A 396 13.53 12.78 -21.33
C SER A 396 13.27 12.78 -19.83
N SER A 397 14.34 12.66 -19.04
CA SER A 397 14.32 12.74 -17.58
C SER A 397 14.05 14.16 -17.06
N ASP A 398 14.03 14.27 -15.73
CA ASP A 398 13.97 15.49 -14.92
C ASP A 398 12.72 16.32 -15.17
N ARG A 399 11.61 15.62 -15.32
CA ARG A 399 10.32 16.22 -15.65
C ARG A 399 9.15 15.31 -15.33
N ILE A 400 7.99 15.94 -15.28
CA ILE A 400 6.70 15.26 -15.33
C ILE A 400 6.25 15.15 -16.80
N ILE A 401 5.81 13.97 -17.21
CA ILE A 401 5.21 13.73 -18.52
C ILE A 401 3.79 13.16 -18.38
N THR A 402 3.01 13.24 -19.44
CA THR A 402 1.73 12.53 -19.55
C THR A 402 1.77 11.60 -20.75
N LEU A 403 1.57 10.30 -20.52
CA LEU A 403 1.40 9.31 -21.57
C LEU A 403 -0.09 9.12 -21.81
N ARG A 404 -0.54 9.54 -23.00
CA ARG A 404 -1.93 9.37 -23.43
C ARG A 404 -2.07 8.06 -24.18
N ARG A 405 -3.05 7.25 -23.76
CA ARG A 405 -3.39 6.01 -24.46
C ARG A 405 -3.67 6.27 -25.95
N GLY A 406 -3.16 5.39 -26.81
CA GLY A 406 -3.29 5.50 -28.27
C GLY A 406 -2.28 6.44 -28.95
N THR A 407 -1.42 7.12 -28.19
CA THR A 407 -0.34 7.95 -28.76
C THR A 407 1.01 7.23 -28.85
N GLY A 408 1.13 6.07 -28.21
CA GLY A 408 2.32 5.23 -28.28
C GLY A 408 2.29 4.31 -29.49
N ARG A 409 3.44 3.71 -29.83
CA ARG A 409 3.47 2.62 -30.80
C ARG A 409 2.94 1.35 -30.13
N ARG A 410 1.84 0.79 -30.65
CA ARG A 410 1.32 -0.49 -30.19
C ARG A 410 2.35 -1.60 -30.39
N LEU A 411 2.51 -2.46 -29.39
CA LEU A 411 3.42 -3.61 -29.40
C LEU A 411 2.73 -4.90 -29.81
#